data_AF-A0A0F9NAN8-F1
#
_entry.id   AF-A0A0F9NAN8-F1
#
_cell.length_a   1.000
_cell.length_b   1.000
_cell.length_c   1.000
_cell.angle_alpha   90.00
_cell.angle_beta   90.00
_cell.angle_gamma   90.00
#
_symmetry.space_group_name_H-M   'P 1'
#
loop_
_entity.id
_entity.type
_entity.pdbx_description
1 polymer ?
#
loop_
_entity_poly.entity_id
_entity_poly.type
_entity_poly.pdbx_seq_one_letter_code
_entity_poly.pdbx_strand_id
1 'polypeptide(L)'
;MGFYINPPNGAKEDWLHERGEPFFNPKWPPSPGKSIVCLVFNPSFSAAAVAFSEEEFDVFNDVQDPRVKLWYQVPTDAVVAICPEVAERLSAS
;
A
#
# COMPACT_ATOMS: atom_id res chain seq x y z
N MET A 1 -6.11 -10.42 -8.11
CA MET A 1 -4.80 -9.84 -8.47
C MET A 1 -4.62 -8.62 -7.60
N GLY A 2 -3.44 -8.42 -7.02
CA GLY A 2 -3.15 -7.25 -6.18
C GLY A 2 -2.88 -5.99 -7.01
N PHE A 3 -3.00 -4.83 -6.38
CA PHE A 3 -2.67 -3.54 -6.98
C PHE A 3 -1.37 -3.02 -6.37
N TYR A 4 -0.53 -2.39 -7.20
CA TYR A 4 0.82 -2.00 -6.78
C TYR A 4 1.13 -0.56 -7.19
N ILE A 5 1.83 0.14 -6.31
CA ILE A 5 2.40 1.46 -6.57
C ILE A 5 3.69 1.29 -7.38
N ASN A 6 3.61 1.63 -8.66
CA ASN A 6 4.75 1.67 -9.57
C ASN A 6 4.79 3.07 -10.22
N PRO A 7 5.42 4.07 -9.58
CA PRO A 7 5.45 5.41 -10.12
C PRO A 7 6.20 5.42 -11.47
N PRO A 8 5.77 6.24 -12.45
CA PRO A 8 6.38 6.25 -13.78
C PRO A 8 7.82 6.75 -13.78
N ASN A 9 8.20 7.52 -12.74
CA ASN A 9 9.55 8.04 -12.52
C ASN A 9 9.95 7.79 -11.06
N GLY A 10 11.14 7.25 -10.85
CA GLY A 10 11.71 7.05 -9.51
C GLY A 10 11.34 5.71 -8.86
N ALA A 11 11.82 5.52 -7.63
CA ALA A 11 11.51 4.33 -6.85
C ALA A 11 10.18 4.51 -6.08
N LYS A 12 9.40 3.43 -5.96
CA LYS A 12 8.19 3.42 -5.11
C LYS A 12 8.50 3.69 -3.64
N GLU A 13 9.69 3.35 -3.16
CA GLU A 13 10.16 3.69 -1.82
C GLU A 13 10.20 5.20 -1.61
N ASP A 14 10.81 5.94 -2.55
CA ASP A 14 10.89 7.41 -2.48
C ASP A 14 9.48 8.01 -2.59
N TRP A 15 8.67 7.52 -3.52
CA TRP A 15 7.29 7.97 -3.68
C TRP A 15 6.46 7.79 -2.39
N LEU A 16 6.62 6.65 -1.69
CA LEU A 16 5.94 6.41 -0.42
C LEU A 16 6.46 7.30 0.70
N HIS A 17 7.76 7.60 0.75
CA HIS A 17 8.30 8.54 1.73
C HIS A 17 7.83 9.99 1.49
N GLU A 18 7.64 10.39 0.24
CA GLU A 18 7.20 11.73 -0.13
C GLU A 18 5.68 11.93 0.03
N ARG A 19 4.89 10.91 -0.27
CA ARG A 19 3.42 11.00 -0.36
C ARG A 19 2.68 10.31 0.78
N GLY A 20 3.33 9.36 1.44
CA GLY A 20 2.76 8.54 2.49
C GLY A 20 3.21 8.99 3.87
N GLU A 21 2.36 8.70 4.85
CA GLU A 21 2.70 8.81 6.27
C GLU A 21 3.01 7.40 6.79
N PRO A 22 4.26 7.10 7.21
CA PRO A 22 4.60 5.79 7.76
C PRO A 22 3.90 5.59 9.09
N PHE A 23 3.45 4.36 9.36
CA PHE A 23 2.84 4.03 10.65
C PHE A 23 3.21 2.62 11.12
N PHE A 24 3.55 2.51 12.41
CA PHE A 24 4.19 1.32 12.98
C PHE A 24 3.21 0.30 13.55
N ASN A 25 1.95 0.70 13.75
CA ASN A 25 0.88 -0.18 14.20
C ASN A 25 -0.20 -0.22 13.11
N PRO A 26 -0.03 -1.05 12.07
CA PRO A 26 -0.97 -1.13 10.97
C PRO A 26 -2.36 -1.53 11.48
N LYS A 27 -3.40 -0.83 11.03
CA LYS A 27 -4.79 -1.10 11.40
C LYS A 27 -5.71 -0.87 10.21
N TRP A 28 -6.71 -1.73 10.09
CA TRP A 28 -7.85 -1.54 9.21
C TRP A 28 -9.04 -0.98 10.03
N PRO A 29 -9.90 -0.10 9.46
CA PRO A 29 -9.81 0.55 8.15
C PRO A 29 -8.76 1.69 8.13
N PRO A 30 -8.34 2.16 6.92
CA PRO A 30 -7.56 3.40 6.80
C PRO A 30 -8.30 4.61 7.38
N SER A 31 -7.55 5.71 7.61
CA SER A 31 -8.16 6.99 7.91
C SER A 31 -8.99 7.52 6.71
N PRO A 32 -10.04 8.33 6.95
CA PRO A 32 -10.87 8.86 5.87
C PRO A 32 -10.04 9.57 4.79
N GLY A 33 -10.28 9.23 3.51
CA GLY A 33 -9.56 9.77 2.36
C GLY A 33 -8.13 9.25 2.18
N LYS A 34 -7.72 8.24 2.96
CA LYS A 34 -6.43 7.56 2.84
C LYS A 34 -6.63 6.11 2.39
N SER A 35 -5.58 5.56 1.81
CA SER A 35 -5.43 4.15 1.47
C SER A 35 -4.19 3.59 2.15
N ILE A 36 -4.21 2.30 2.47
CA ILE A 36 -3.07 1.63 3.09
C ILE A 36 -2.19 1.03 1.99
N VAL A 37 -0.88 1.28 2.05
CA VAL A 37 0.11 0.66 1.19
C VAL A 37 1.14 -0.07 2.03
N CYS A 38 1.38 -1.34 1.71
CA CYS A 38 2.39 -2.19 2.31
C CYS A 38 3.61 -2.28 1.38
N LEU A 39 4.73 -1.72 1.82
CA LEU A 39 6.03 -1.88 1.17
C LEU A 39 6.70 -3.15 1.72
N VAL A 40 6.68 -4.22 0.95
CA VAL A 40 7.28 -5.52 1.28
C VAL A 40 8.66 -5.62 0.65
N PHE A 41 9.66 -6.02 1.42
CA PHE A 41 11.02 -6.27 0.92
C PHE A 41 11.19 -7.76 0.63
N ASN A 42 11.20 -8.13 -0.65
CA ASN A 42 11.59 -9.47 -1.09
C ASN A 42 13.12 -9.52 -1.32
N PRO A 43 13.73 -10.73 -1.38
CA PRO A 43 15.18 -10.86 -1.51
C PRO A 43 15.81 -10.15 -2.71
N SER A 44 15.10 -10.04 -3.84
CA SER A 44 15.62 -9.45 -5.08
C SER A 44 14.97 -8.13 -5.49
N PHE A 45 13.89 -7.73 -4.82
CA PHE A 45 13.15 -6.50 -5.10
C PHE A 45 12.18 -6.22 -3.95
N SER A 46 11.74 -4.98 -3.82
CA SER A 46 10.61 -4.61 -2.97
C SER A 46 9.32 -4.47 -3.79
N ALA A 47 8.16 -4.58 -3.17
CA ALA A 47 6.86 -4.36 -3.79
C ALA A 47 6.00 -3.45 -2.89
N ALA A 48 5.33 -2.46 -3.46
CA ALA A 48 4.44 -1.55 -2.74
C ALA A 48 2.99 -1.91 -3.05
N ALA A 49 2.39 -2.82 -2.28
CA ALA A 49 1.04 -3.33 -2.50
C ALA A 49 -0.02 -2.44 -1.84
N VAL A 50 -1.08 -2.11 -2.56
CA VAL A 50 -2.23 -1.39 -2.02
C VAL A 50 -3.15 -2.38 -1.32
N ALA A 51 -3.34 -2.24 -0.01
CA ALA A 51 -4.36 -2.99 0.72
C ALA A 51 -5.71 -2.30 0.50
N PHE A 52 -6.46 -2.77 -0.50
CA PHE A 52 -7.75 -2.19 -0.90
C PHE A 52 -8.95 -2.85 -0.21
N SER A 53 -8.72 -3.88 0.61
CA SER A 53 -9.71 -4.55 1.46
C SER A 53 -9.06 -5.03 2.76
N GLU A 54 -9.89 -5.34 3.75
CA GLU A 54 -9.43 -5.96 5.02
C GLU A 54 -8.73 -7.30 4.76
N GLU A 55 -9.24 -8.10 3.81
CA GLU A 55 -8.64 -9.39 3.44
C GLU A 55 -7.20 -9.23 2.90
N GLU A 56 -6.96 -8.28 2.00
CA GLU A 56 -5.60 -8.02 1.50
C GLU A 56 -4.70 -7.47 2.62
N PHE A 57 -5.25 -6.57 3.46
CA PHE A 57 -4.54 -6.06 4.62
C PHE A 57 -4.08 -7.19 5.54
N ASP A 58 -4.96 -8.14 5.87
CA ASP A 58 -4.67 -9.28 6.73
C ASP A 58 -3.63 -10.22 6.11
N VAL A 59 -3.71 -10.48 4.80
CA VAL A 59 -2.70 -11.26 4.08
C VAL A 59 -1.31 -10.62 4.20
N PHE A 60 -1.21 -9.30 4.05
CA PHE A 60 0.07 -8.61 4.23
C PHE A 60 0.48 -8.45 5.70
N ASN A 61 -0.45 -8.50 6.63
CA ASN A 61 -0.18 -8.40 8.07
C ASN A 61 0.03 -9.78 8.74
N ASP A 62 0.05 -10.87 7.97
CA ASP A 62 0.30 -12.21 8.47
C ASP A 62 1.68 -12.30 9.15
N VAL A 63 1.66 -12.69 10.42
CA VAL A 63 2.83 -12.87 11.27
C VAL A 63 3.71 -14.05 10.83
N GLN A 64 3.16 -14.97 10.03
CA GLN A 64 3.92 -16.09 9.47
C GLN A 64 4.76 -15.70 8.26
N ASP A 65 4.47 -14.57 7.61
CA ASP A 65 5.27 -14.06 6.51
C ASP A 65 6.53 -13.36 7.04
N PRO A 66 7.73 -13.95 6.85
CA PRO A 66 8.96 -13.45 7.46
C PRO A 66 9.53 -12.22 6.75
N ARG A 67 8.94 -11.80 5.62
CA ARG A 67 9.43 -10.64 4.86
C ARG A 67 9.25 -9.37 5.69
N VAL A 68 10.25 -8.50 5.61
CA VAL A 68 10.20 -7.16 6.22
C VAL A 68 9.16 -6.32 5.49
N LYS A 69 8.32 -5.61 6.25
CA LYS A 69 7.23 -4.78 5.73
C LYS A 69 7.27 -3.41 6.37
N LEU A 70 7.01 -2.38 5.57
CA LEU A 70 6.75 -1.02 6.03
C LEU A 70 5.35 -0.61 5.58
N TRP A 71 4.61 0.06 6.46
CA TRP A 71 3.22 0.43 6.21
C TRP A 71 3.08 1.94 6.10
N TYR A 72 2.30 2.39 5.11
CA TYR A 72 2.06 3.80 4.83
C TYR A 72 0.56 4.05 4.67
N GLN A 73 0.09 5.17 5.22
CA GLN A 73 -1.18 5.75 4.81
C GLN A 73 -0.93 6.83 3.76
N VAL A 74 -1.54 6.67 2.60
CA VAL A 74 -1.34 7.53 1.44
C VAL A 74 -2.67 8.16 1.03
N PRO A 75 -2.74 9.43 0.63
CA PRO A 75 -3.95 9.99 0.03
C PRO A 75 -4.51 9.09 -1.08
N THR A 76 -5.80 8.77 -1.01
CA THR A 76 -6.44 7.84 -1.95
C THR A 76 -6.37 8.34 -3.39
N ASP A 77 -6.50 9.66 -3.60
CA ASP A 77 -6.35 10.31 -4.90
C ASP A 77 -4.94 10.13 -5.49
N ALA A 78 -3.89 10.22 -4.66
CA ALA A 78 -2.52 9.97 -5.08
C ALA A 78 -2.29 8.51 -5.47
N VAL A 79 -2.92 7.56 -4.75
CA VAL A 79 -2.87 6.13 -5.10
C VAL A 79 -3.55 5.88 -6.45
N VAL A 80 -4.77 6.41 -6.64
CA VAL A 80 -5.52 6.27 -7.89
C VAL A 80 -4.80 6.92 -9.07
N ALA A 81 -4.10 8.03 -8.86
CA ALA A 81 -3.30 8.66 -9.91
C ALA A 81 -2.16 7.76 -10.42
N ILE A 82 -1.60 6.88 -9.58
CA ILE A 82 -0.54 5.93 -9.96
C ILE A 82 -1.10 4.59 -10.42
N CYS A 83 -2.16 4.10 -9.78
CA CYS A 83 -2.78 2.82 -10.06
C CYS A 83 -4.29 3.00 -10.25
N PRO A 84 -4.75 3.52 -11.42
CA PRO A 84 -6.15 3.88 -11.62
C PRO A 84 -7.12 2.71 -11.46
N GLU A 85 -6.67 1.50 -11.79
CA GLU A 85 -7.47 0.27 -11.73
C GLU A 85 -7.95 -0.06 -10.30
N VAL A 86 -7.28 0.44 -9.26
CA VAL A 86 -7.68 0.21 -7.86
C VAL A 86 -8.89 1.06 -7.44
N ALA A 87 -9.23 2.10 -8.21
CA ALA A 87 -10.30 3.05 -7.85
C ALA A 87 -11.65 2.37 -7.65
N GLU A 88 -12.00 1.42 -8.51
CA GLU A 88 -13.27 0.68 -8.41
C GLU A 88 -13.35 -0.10 -7.10
N ARG A 89 -12.22 -0.64 -6.63
CA ARG A 89 -12.15 -1.41 -5.38
C ARG A 89 -12.24 -0.51 -4.15
N LEU A 90 -11.58 0.65 -4.19
CA LEU A 90 -11.59 1.61 -3.09
C LEU A 90 -12.92 2.35 -2.95
N SER A 91 -13.67 2.52 -4.04
CA SER A 91 -15.01 3.12 -4.01
C SER A 91 -16.10 2.18 -3.47
N ALA A 92 -15.82 0.88 -3.40
CA ALA A 92 -16.76 -0.16 -3.00
C ALA A 92 -16.63 -0.55 -1.50
N SER A 93 -15.77 0.14 -0.75
CA SER A 93 -15.40 -0.19 0.63
C SER A 93 -15.96 0.80 1.65
#